data_AF-A0A662N2B3-F1
#
_entry.id   AF-A0A662N2B3-F1
#
_cell.length_a   1.000
_cell.length_b   1.000
_cell.length_c   1.000
_cell.angle_alpha   90.00
_cell.angle_beta   90.00
_cell.angle_gamma   90.00
#
_symmetry.space_group_name_H-M   'P 1'
#
loop_
_entity.id
_entity.type
_entity.pdbx_description
1 polymer ?
#
loop_
_entity_poly.entity_id
_entity_poly.type
_entity_poly.pdbx_seq_one_letter_code
_entity_poly.pdbx_strand_id
1 'polypeptide(L)'
;MNRTDKRSYLSQLFREAYEHLSHREIEEAKRKFDRIMELSKDEFPDIYFEACFMVGEIFFEENNYKGCVKCALRAIKNAPTNELYEVGISRLKDIIYVLNQQGSLNLLGEDMDTTLALLEDDEELYAFAKALVELARGNVDSAEEWNSRIKTKSLRDILERLTESS
;
A
#
# COMPACT_ATOMS: atom_id res chain seq x y z
N MET A 1 6.53 5.30 29.00
CA MET A 1 7.46 6.03 28.11
C MET A 1 6.76 7.30 27.67
N ASN A 2 7.42 8.47 27.75
CA ASN A 2 6.80 9.72 27.29
C ASN A 2 6.80 9.77 25.74
N ARG A 3 6.08 10.73 25.13
CA ARG A 3 5.93 10.83 23.67
C ARG A 3 7.28 10.98 22.95
N THR A 4 8.21 11.75 23.53
CA THR A 4 9.55 11.99 22.95
C THR A 4 10.38 10.71 22.98
N ASP A 5 10.44 10.05 24.14
CA ASP A 5 11.15 8.77 24.30
C ASP A 5 10.61 7.72 23.33
N LYS A 6 9.28 7.68 23.14
CA LYS A 6 8.63 6.74 22.21
C LYS A 6 9.00 7.04 20.77
N ARG A 7 9.03 8.31 20.37
CA ARG A 7 9.49 8.71 19.03
C ARG A 7 10.95 8.33 18.80
N SER A 8 11.83 8.54 19.78
CA SER A 8 13.23 8.12 19.70
C SER A 8 13.38 6.60 19.57
N TYR A 9 12.58 5.84 20.32
CA TYR A 9 12.56 4.38 20.21
C TYR A 9 12.08 3.90 18.84
N LEU A 10 11.04 4.52 18.26
CA LEU A 10 10.58 4.24 16.90
C LEU A 10 11.67 4.55 15.86
N SER A 11 12.38 5.67 16.00
CA SER A 11 13.51 6.00 15.11
C SER A 11 14.65 4.98 15.22
N GLN A 12 14.93 4.47 16.43
CA GLN A 12 15.91 3.39 16.61
C GLN A 12 15.45 2.10 15.90
N LEU A 13 14.19 1.71 16.04
CA LEU A 13 13.64 0.54 15.35
C LEU A 13 13.75 0.67 13.84
N PHE A 14 13.51 1.86 13.27
CA PHE A 14 13.67 2.09 11.84
C PHE A 14 15.11 1.85 11.41
N ARG A 15 16.07 2.43 12.14
CA ARG A 15 17.49 2.24 11.86
C ARG A 15 17.87 0.75 11.91
N GLU A 16 17.46 0.03 12.95
CA GLU A 16 17.71 -1.41 13.07
C GLU A 16 17.07 -2.19 11.90
N ALA A 17 15.84 -1.85 11.51
CA ALA A 17 15.17 -2.48 10.38
C ALA A 17 15.95 -2.29 9.07
N TYR A 18 16.44 -1.07 8.79
CA TYR A 18 17.29 -0.80 7.63
C TYR A 18 18.64 -1.50 7.70
N GLU A 19 19.25 -1.60 8.88
CA GLU A 19 20.49 -2.37 9.07
C GLU A 19 20.26 -3.85 8.73
N HIS A 20 19.16 -4.46 9.19
CA HIS A 20 18.77 -5.82 8.82
C HIS A 20 18.53 -5.98 7.31
N LEU A 21 17.84 -5.03 6.66
CA LEU A 21 17.67 -5.03 5.20
C LEU A 21 19.02 -5.01 4.47
N SER A 22 19.96 -4.19 4.93
CA SER A 22 21.30 -4.10 4.33
C SER A 22 22.08 -5.41 4.42
N HIS A 23 21.80 -6.24 5.43
CA HIS A 23 22.36 -7.57 5.60
C HIS A 23 21.50 -8.70 5.00
N ARG A 24 20.42 -8.36 4.29
CA ARG A 24 19.43 -9.31 3.73
C ARG A 24 18.73 -10.17 4.80
N GLU A 25 18.64 -9.68 6.02
CA GLU A 25 17.93 -10.31 7.13
C GLU A 25 16.44 -9.92 7.09
N ILE A 26 15.77 -10.32 6.01
CA ILE A 26 14.41 -9.84 5.64
C ILE A 26 13.39 -10.07 6.76
N GLU A 27 13.39 -11.24 7.39
CA GLU A 27 12.43 -11.58 8.44
C GLU A 27 12.62 -10.74 9.71
N GLU A 28 13.85 -10.39 10.06
CA GLU A 28 14.10 -9.51 11.21
C GLU A 28 13.70 -8.06 10.88
N ALA A 29 13.98 -7.59 9.66
CA ALA A 29 13.51 -6.29 9.21
C ALA A 29 11.97 -6.19 9.26
N LYS A 30 11.24 -7.20 8.74
CA LYS A 30 9.78 -7.27 8.81
C LYS A 30 9.26 -7.19 10.25
N ARG A 31 9.82 -7.99 11.17
CA ARG A 31 9.42 -7.95 12.59
C ARG A 31 9.59 -6.56 13.20
N LYS A 32 10.66 -5.84 12.83
CA LYS A 32 10.90 -4.47 13.30
C LYS A 32 9.89 -3.50 12.73
N PHE A 33 9.59 -3.57 11.44
CA PHE A 33 8.55 -2.74 10.83
C PHE A 33 7.15 -3.04 11.37
N ASP A 34 6.79 -4.32 11.58
CA ASP A 34 5.54 -4.70 12.22
C ASP A 34 5.43 -4.10 13.63
N ARG A 35 6.53 -4.13 14.39
CA ARG A 35 6.58 -3.51 15.72
C ARG A 35 6.44 -1.99 15.65
N ILE A 36 7.06 -1.33 14.67
CA ILE A 36 6.88 0.10 14.42
C ILE A 36 5.41 0.40 14.15
N MET A 37 4.77 -0.35 13.25
CA MET A 37 3.38 -0.17 12.88
C MET A 37 2.44 -0.32 14.09
N GLU A 38 2.64 -1.36 14.91
CA GLU A 38 1.86 -1.57 16.13
C GLU A 38 1.98 -0.39 17.11
N LEU A 39 3.19 0.15 17.28
CA LEU A 39 3.45 1.21 18.25
C LEU A 39 3.05 2.61 17.77
N SER A 40 2.96 2.81 16.46
CA SER A 40 2.79 4.13 15.83
C SER A 40 1.38 4.43 15.36
N LYS A 41 0.55 3.41 15.08
CA LYS A 41 -0.76 3.54 14.42
C LYS A 41 -1.61 4.72 14.93
N ASP A 42 -1.77 4.85 16.24
CA ASP A 42 -2.69 5.84 16.82
C ASP A 42 -2.00 7.16 17.23
N GLU A 43 -0.69 7.15 17.46
CA GLU A 43 0.03 8.29 18.09
C GLU A 43 1.00 9.01 17.13
N PHE A 44 1.50 8.27 16.13
CA PHE A 44 2.46 8.73 15.12
C PHE A 44 2.06 8.20 13.74
N PRO A 45 0.91 8.65 13.20
CA PRO A 45 0.38 8.13 11.93
C PRO A 45 1.30 8.42 10.73
N ASP A 46 2.17 9.43 10.80
CA ASP A 46 3.25 9.68 9.84
C ASP A 46 4.30 8.55 9.82
N ILE A 47 4.67 8.07 11.01
CA ILE A 47 5.59 6.93 11.19
C ILE A 47 4.92 5.63 10.73
N TYR A 48 3.63 5.45 11.06
CA TYR A 48 2.85 4.29 10.62
C TYR A 48 2.77 4.21 9.09
N PHE A 49 2.49 5.36 8.45
CA PHE A 49 2.42 5.49 7.00
C PHE A 49 3.72 5.03 6.32
N GLU A 50 4.87 5.52 6.78
CA GLU A 50 6.16 5.16 6.19
C GLU A 50 6.48 3.67 6.44
N ALA A 51 6.21 3.15 7.64
CA ALA A 51 6.44 1.74 7.95
C ALA A 51 5.60 0.80 7.05
N CYS A 52 4.35 1.19 6.73
CA CYS A 52 3.53 0.45 5.77
C CYS A 52 4.21 0.36 4.40
N PHE A 53 4.74 1.47 3.87
CA PHE A 53 5.44 1.46 2.60
C PHE A 53 6.73 0.64 2.64
N MET A 54 7.50 0.71 3.72
CA MET A 54 8.70 -0.11 3.88
C MET A 54 8.39 -1.62 3.85
N VAL A 55 7.33 -2.06 4.53
CA VAL A 55 6.88 -3.47 4.42
C VAL A 55 6.41 -3.78 3.00
N GLY A 56 5.76 -2.82 2.34
CA GLY A 56 5.36 -2.93 0.94
C GLY A 56 6.55 -3.15 -0.02
N GLU A 57 7.66 -2.44 0.18
CA GLU A 57 8.90 -2.62 -0.58
C GLU A 57 9.50 -4.01 -0.38
N ILE A 58 9.54 -4.50 0.87
CA ILE A 58 9.97 -5.87 1.16
C ILE A 58 9.11 -6.89 0.41
N PHE A 59 7.78 -6.74 0.46
CA PHE A 59 6.89 -7.63 -0.28
C PHE A 59 7.08 -7.54 -1.80
N PHE A 60 7.42 -6.35 -2.32
CA PHE A 60 7.74 -6.19 -3.73
C PHE A 60 9.00 -6.99 -4.11
N GLU A 61 10.06 -6.91 -3.31
CA GLU A 61 11.30 -7.69 -3.51
C GLU A 61 11.07 -9.21 -3.45
N GLU A 62 10.13 -9.66 -2.64
CA GLU A 62 9.72 -11.07 -2.54
C GLU A 62 8.77 -11.53 -3.66
N ASN A 63 8.46 -10.66 -4.63
CA ASN A 63 7.42 -10.85 -5.65
C ASN A 63 6.01 -11.10 -5.07
N ASN A 64 5.79 -10.71 -3.81
CA ASN A 64 4.48 -10.73 -3.18
C ASN A 64 3.74 -9.42 -3.47
N TYR A 65 3.36 -9.23 -4.73
CA TYR A 65 2.73 -7.98 -5.19
C TYR A 65 1.38 -7.71 -4.51
N LYS A 66 0.63 -8.76 -4.14
CA LYS A 66 -0.60 -8.63 -3.34
C LYS A 66 -0.31 -8.00 -1.98
N GLY A 67 0.72 -8.49 -1.29
CA GLY A 67 1.20 -7.91 -0.03
C GLY A 67 1.66 -6.46 -0.19
N CYS A 68 2.40 -6.17 -1.26
CA CYS A 68 2.87 -4.82 -1.59
C CYS A 68 1.70 -3.83 -1.74
N VAL A 69 0.73 -4.14 -2.61
CA VAL A 69 -0.45 -3.30 -2.85
C VAL A 69 -1.30 -3.16 -1.59
N LYS A 70 -1.48 -4.23 -0.82
CA LYS A 70 -2.18 -4.19 0.47
C LYS A 70 -1.53 -3.23 1.45
N CYS A 71 -0.21 -3.23 1.54
CA CYS A 71 0.54 -2.31 2.41
C CYS A 71 0.43 -0.86 1.96
N ALA A 72 0.49 -0.59 0.66
CA ALA A 72 0.29 0.75 0.12
C ALA A 72 -1.13 1.28 0.39
N LEU A 73 -2.17 0.46 0.15
CA LEU A 73 -3.56 0.83 0.46
C LEU A 73 -3.78 1.04 1.96
N ARG A 74 -3.14 0.23 2.81
CA ARG A 74 -3.14 0.41 4.27
C ARG A 74 -2.54 1.76 4.68
N ALA A 75 -1.43 2.17 4.05
CA ALA A 75 -0.80 3.45 4.30
C ALA A 75 -1.74 4.61 3.93
N ILE A 76 -2.31 4.57 2.72
CA ILE A 76 -3.23 5.61 2.20
C ILE A 76 -4.45 5.74 3.10
N LYS A 77 -5.09 4.63 3.49
CA LYS A 77 -6.25 4.60 4.40
C LYS A 77 -5.97 5.31 5.73
N ASN A 78 -4.74 5.20 6.24
CA ASN A 78 -4.35 5.78 7.54
C ASN A 78 -3.53 7.06 7.39
N ALA A 79 -3.53 7.70 6.21
CA ALA A 79 -2.80 8.94 6.00
C ALA A 79 -3.36 10.06 6.90
N PRO A 80 -2.54 10.71 7.75
CA PRO A 80 -3.05 11.70 8.70
C PRO A 80 -3.32 13.07 8.07
N THR A 81 -2.92 13.27 6.82
CA THR A 81 -3.08 14.52 6.08
C THR A 81 -3.38 14.23 4.62
N ASN A 82 -4.03 15.19 3.94
CA ASN A 82 -4.25 15.10 2.49
C ASN A 82 -2.93 15.05 1.71
N GLU A 83 -1.87 15.68 2.21
CA GLU A 83 -0.55 15.61 1.58
C GLU A 83 0.00 14.19 1.59
N LEU A 84 -0.04 13.50 2.74
CA LEU A 84 0.40 12.11 2.82
C LEU A 84 -0.54 11.16 2.05
N TYR A 85 -1.83 11.47 1.97
CA TYR A 85 -2.77 10.73 1.14
C TYR A 85 -2.36 10.77 -0.34
N GLU A 86 -2.08 11.95 -0.89
CA GLU A 86 -1.62 12.10 -2.28
C GLU A 86 -0.23 11.50 -2.52
N VAL A 87 0.70 11.61 -1.55
CA VAL A 87 1.99 10.91 -1.61
C VAL A 87 1.78 9.41 -1.68
N GLY A 88 0.87 8.87 -0.88
CA GLY A 88 0.54 7.45 -0.88
C GLY A 88 -0.05 6.99 -2.21
N ILE A 89 -0.96 7.76 -2.79
CA ILE A 89 -1.51 7.50 -4.13
C ILE A 89 -0.40 7.54 -5.19
N SER A 90 0.51 8.50 -5.11
CA SER A 90 1.64 8.59 -6.03
C SER A 90 2.54 7.36 -5.96
N ARG A 91 2.90 6.90 -4.75
CA ARG A 91 3.70 5.67 -4.57
C ARG A 91 2.95 4.43 -5.06
N LEU A 92 1.64 4.33 -4.77
CA LEU A 92 0.80 3.23 -5.24
C LEU A 92 0.71 3.17 -6.77
N LYS A 93 0.56 4.32 -7.43
CA LYS A 93 0.61 4.42 -8.90
C LYS A 93 1.92 3.87 -9.44
N ASP A 94 3.05 4.23 -8.84
CA ASP A 94 4.36 3.76 -9.30
C ASP A 94 4.48 2.24 -9.15
N ILE A 95 4.03 1.67 -8.03
CA ILE A 95 3.93 0.21 -7.83
C ILE A 95 3.10 -0.43 -8.94
N ILE A 96 1.85 0.03 -9.13
CA ILE A 96 0.91 -0.52 -10.11
C ILE A 96 1.47 -0.43 -11.53
N TYR A 97 2.11 0.68 -11.88
CA TYR A 97 2.69 0.88 -13.20
C TYR A 97 3.83 -0.10 -13.47
N VAL A 98 4.71 -0.33 -12.48
CA VAL A 98 5.76 -1.33 -12.59
C VAL A 98 5.17 -2.74 -12.76
N LEU A 99 4.14 -3.10 -12.00
CA LEU A 99 3.46 -4.40 -12.15
C LEU A 99 2.87 -4.57 -13.55
N ASN A 100 2.26 -3.52 -14.10
CA ASN A 100 1.70 -3.54 -15.45
C ASN A 100 2.79 -3.74 -16.51
N GLN A 101 3.90 -2.99 -16.42
CA GLN A 101 5.04 -3.11 -17.35
C GLN A 101 5.73 -4.48 -17.29
N GLN A 102 5.70 -5.13 -16.12
CA GLN A 102 6.22 -6.48 -15.93
C GLN A 102 5.23 -7.58 -16.31
N GLY A 103 4.02 -7.25 -16.77
CA GLY A 103 2.97 -8.23 -17.07
C GLY A 103 2.49 -9.00 -15.84
N SER A 104 2.68 -8.44 -14.64
CA SER A 104 2.37 -9.08 -13.34
C SER A 104 1.09 -8.54 -12.70
N LEU A 105 0.37 -7.64 -13.38
CA LEU A 105 -0.88 -7.06 -12.88
C LEU A 105 -1.96 -8.12 -12.61
N ASN A 106 -2.02 -9.15 -13.44
CA ASN A 106 -2.95 -10.27 -13.31
C ASN A 106 -2.87 -11.01 -11.96
N LEU A 107 -1.71 -10.96 -11.29
CA LEU A 107 -1.52 -11.56 -9.97
C LEU A 107 -2.37 -10.89 -8.88
N LEU A 108 -2.90 -9.70 -9.13
CA LEU A 108 -3.86 -9.02 -8.25
C LEU A 108 -5.30 -9.52 -8.43
N GLY A 109 -5.59 -10.34 -9.44
CA GLY A 109 -6.93 -10.85 -9.71
C GLY A 109 -7.42 -11.91 -8.72
N GLU A 110 -6.53 -12.48 -7.90
CA GLU A 110 -6.83 -13.61 -7.01
C GLU A 110 -6.48 -13.31 -5.55
N ASP A 111 -7.26 -13.83 -4.59
CA ASP A 111 -7.05 -13.74 -3.14
C ASP A 111 -6.87 -12.33 -2.53
N MET A 112 -7.50 -11.31 -3.12
CA MET A 112 -7.48 -9.94 -2.58
C MET A 112 -8.52 -9.69 -1.48
N ASP A 113 -9.23 -10.72 -1.01
CA ASP A 113 -10.31 -10.60 -0.02
C ASP A 113 -9.84 -9.94 1.28
N THR A 114 -8.64 -10.27 1.75
CA THR A 114 -8.11 -9.65 2.98
C THR A 114 -7.70 -8.18 2.80
N THR A 115 -7.44 -7.76 1.56
CA THR A 115 -7.19 -6.35 1.22
C THR A 115 -8.51 -5.60 1.11
N LEU A 116 -9.53 -6.23 0.55
CA LEU A 116 -10.87 -5.65 0.45
C LEU A 116 -11.51 -5.49 1.83
N ALA A 117 -11.41 -6.51 2.68
CA ALA A 117 -11.89 -6.46 4.07
C ALA A 117 -11.23 -5.34 4.89
N LEU A 118 -9.96 -5.02 4.60
CA LEU A 118 -9.24 -3.92 5.25
C LEU A 118 -9.85 -2.54 4.92
N LEU A 119 -10.54 -2.42 3.79
CA LEU A 119 -11.03 -1.17 3.21
C LEU A 119 -12.55 -1.03 3.27
N GLU A 120 -13.28 -1.96 3.89
CA GLU A 120 -14.76 -1.97 3.88
C GLU A 120 -15.40 -0.69 4.46
N ASP A 121 -14.71 0.00 5.35
CA ASP A 121 -15.10 1.28 5.95
C ASP A 121 -14.65 2.52 5.16
N ASP A 122 -13.87 2.34 4.09
CA ASP A 122 -13.44 3.38 3.15
C ASP A 122 -13.99 3.05 1.75
N GLU A 123 -15.20 3.53 1.47
CA GLU A 123 -15.93 3.22 0.23
C GLU A 123 -15.11 3.53 -1.03
N GLU A 124 -14.29 4.58 -0.99
CA GLU A 124 -13.52 5.04 -2.14
C GLU A 124 -12.30 4.17 -2.40
N LEU A 125 -11.50 3.88 -1.37
CA LEU A 125 -10.38 2.94 -1.51
C LEU A 125 -10.85 1.51 -1.77
N TYR A 126 -11.99 1.11 -1.22
CA TYR A 126 -12.62 -0.16 -1.54
C TYR A 126 -13.00 -0.25 -3.02
N ALA A 127 -13.66 0.79 -3.55
CA ALA A 127 -14.02 0.85 -4.96
C ALA A 127 -12.77 0.83 -5.86
N PHE A 128 -11.72 1.56 -5.51
CA PHE A 128 -10.44 1.52 -6.22
C PHE A 128 -9.83 0.11 -6.21
N ALA A 129 -9.73 -0.53 -5.05
CA ALA A 129 -9.18 -1.88 -4.93
C ALA A 129 -10.01 -2.90 -5.71
N LYS A 130 -11.34 -2.79 -5.71
CA LYS A 130 -12.22 -3.63 -6.53
C LYS A 130 -12.00 -3.40 -8.02
N ALA A 131 -11.94 -2.16 -8.48
CA ALA A 131 -11.67 -1.85 -9.87
C ALA A 131 -10.33 -2.44 -10.33
N LEU A 132 -9.28 -2.31 -9.52
CA LEU A 132 -7.96 -2.88 -9.80
C LEU A 132 -7.99 -4.42 -9.91
N VAL A 133 -8.74 -5.10 -9.02
CA VAL A 133 -8.92 -6.56 -9.08
C VAL A 133 -9.66 -6.97 -10.35
N GLU A 134 -10.71 -6.25 -10.74
CA GLU A 134 -11.47 -6.54 -11.95
C GLU A 134 -10.62 -6.30 -13.22
N LEU A 135 -9.81 -5.23 -13.27
CA LEU A 135 -8.84 -5.02 -14.35
C LEU A 135 -7.81 -6.15 -14.42
N ALA A 136 -7.27 -6.59 -13.29
CA ALA A 136 -6.34 -7.71 -13.22
C ALA A 136 -6.94 -9.03 -13.73
N ARG A 137 -8.27 -9.17 -13.68
CA ARG A 137 -9.02 -10.30 -14.25
C ARG A 137 -9.38 -10.13 -15.73
N GLY A 138 -9.16 -8.95 -16.30
CA GLY A 138 -9.59 -8.60 -17.65
C GLY A 138 -11.06 -8.16 -17.75
N ASN A 139 -11.73 -7.91 -16.62
CA ASN A 139 -13.14 -7.52 -16.56
C ASN A 139 -13.29 -5.99 -16.64
N VAL A 140 -12.99 -5.41 -17.81
CA VAL A 140 -12.96 -3.96 -18.02
C VAL A 140 -14.28 -3.27 -17.67
N ASP A 141 -15.41 -3.79 -18.15
CA ASP A 141 -16.74 -3.21 -17.88
C ASP A 141 -17.06 -3.15 -16.37
N SER A 142 -16.70 -4.21 -15.64
CA SER A 142 -16.88 -4.26 -14.18
C SER A 142 -15.94 -3.28 -13.47
N ALA A 143 -14.71 -3.13 -13.94
CA ALA A 143 -13.78 -2.15 -13.41
C ALA A 143 -14.26 -0.71 -13.62
N GLU A 144 -14.83 -0.39 -14.78
CA GLU A 144 -15.41 0.92 -15.06
C GLU A 144 -16.58 1.26 -14.12
N GLU A 145 -17.43 0.29 -13.82
CA GLU A 145 -18.53 0.46 -12.85
C GLU A 145 -17.99 0.89 -11.48
N TRP A 146 -16.93 0.22 -10.99
CA TRP A 146 -16.29 0.59 -9.73
C TRP A 146 -15.56 1.94 -9.83
N ASN A 147 -14.89 2.22 -10.94
CA ASN A 147 -14.18 3.48 -11.18
C ASN A 147 -15.12 4.70 -11.09
N SER A 148 -16.37 4.56 -11.54
CA SER A 148 -17.39 5.62 -11.46
C SER A 148 -17.73 6.08 -10.04
N ARG A 149 -17.40 5.26 -9.02
CA ARG A 149 -17.66 5.53 -7.60
C ARG A 149 -16.51 6.30 -6.93
N ILE A 150 -15.37 6.44 -7.61
CA ILE A 150 -14.16 7.10 -7.10
C ILE A 150 -14.22 8.59 -7.43
N LYS A 151 -14.06 9.45 -6.42
CA LYS A 151 -14.13 10.92 -6.58
C LYS A 151 -12.75 11.51 -6.85
N THR A 152 -11.76 10.98 -6.16
CA THR A 152 -10.34 11.33 -6.21
C THR A 152 -9.82 11.10 -7.60
N LYS A 153 -9.48 12.20 -8.27
CA LYS A 153 -8.99 12.16 -9.65
C LYS A 153 -7.71 11.33 -9.77
N SER A 154 -6.76 11.49 -8.85
CA SER A 154 -5.48 10.77 -8.90
C SER A 154 -5.64 9.25 -8.81
N LEU A 155 -6.66 8.72 -8.12
CA LEU A 155 -6.98 7.29 -8.10
C LEU A 155 -7.59 6.83 -9.44
N ARG A 156 -8.53 7.59 -10.01
CA ARG A 156 -9.13 7.27 -11.31
C ARG A 156 -8.10 7.27 -12.44
N ASP A 157 -7.22 8.27 -12.45
CA ASP A 157 -6.15 8.41 -13.44
C ASP A 157 -5.22 7.16 -13.46
N ILE A 158 -5.08 6.43 -12.34
CA ILE A 158 -4.32 5.17 -12.31
C ILE A 158 -5.05 4.10 -13.14
N LEU A 159 -6.34 3.91 -12.88
CA LEU A 159 -7.15 2.86 -13.51
C LEU A 159 -7.32 3.12 -15.01
N GLU A 160 -7.58 4.37 -15.40
CA GLU A 160 -7.76 4.78 -16.80
C GLU A 160 -6.49 4.50 -17.63
N ARG A 161 -5.30 4.74 -17.07
CA ARG A 161 -4.03 4.44 -17.75
C ARG A 161 -3.78 2.94 -17.95
N LEU A 162 -4.28 2.10 -17.05
CA LEU A 162 -4.18 0.64 -17.18
C LEU A 162 -5.05 0.15 -18.34
N THR A 163 -6.25 0.71 -18.50
CA THR A 163 -7.15 0.36 -19.61
C THR A 163 -6.65 0.85 -20.97
N GLU A 164 -5.97 2.00 -21.04
CA GLU A 164 -5.39 2.52 -22.29
C GLU A 164 -4.16 1.73 -22.77
N SER A 165 -3.51 0.98 -21.86
CA SER A 165 -2.28 0.23 -22.15
C SER A 165 -2.51 -1.24 -22.51
N SER A 166 -3.77 -1.70 -22.51
CA SER A 166 -4.20 -3.08 -22.77
C SER A 166 -4.67 -3.26 -24.21
#